data_AF-A0A090QLP6-F1
#
_entry.id   AF-A0A090QLP6-F1
#
_cell.length_a   1.000
_cell.length_b   1.000
_cell.length_c   1.000
_cell.angle_alpha   90.00
_cell.angle_beta   90.00
_cell.angle_gamma   90.00
#
_symmetry.space_group_name_H-M   'P 1'
#
loop_
_entity.id
_entity.type
_entity.pdbx_description
1 polymer ?
#
loop_
_entity_poly.entity_id
_entity_poly.type
_entity_poly.pdbx_seq_one_letter_code
_entity_poly.pdbx_strand_id
1 'polypeptide(L)'
;MLVERLEERLYDYYLPGYSLAHSESERQRLWEQACPETIYQLNAELQLLRGEGADKLSFTRPQRKMSTSLNQCPNLLTLDIAHWHQQQPWSVSPHLIHSKPSSAHNSYSPTSRMMSAVPPHYINLYDGEPIRLFYHSYLVYGQLYSALHYILQHAKQALETWVATRYPYDLLKDLHPEQFDSLHDHDALKTYFHHQYAEWVTEQYLNAMFTLNEHLNLQTAATYIIEYTDQNDCPCVDFICKNNTTLNMVRPSHFVEDMQQMANSAQYLDFEVQQLAAEIEKHCREQLVSRN
;
A
#
# COMPACT_ATOMS: atom_id res chain seq x y z
N MET A 1 19.70 13.96 22.71
CA MET A 1 20.52 13.58 23.87
C MET A 1 19.83 12.64 24.88
N LEU A 2 18.72 13.00 25.54
CA LEU A 2 18.07 12.08 26.51
C LEU A 2 17.38 10.88 25.85
N VAL A 3 16.66 11.11 24.74
CA VAL A 3 15.97 10.06 23.98
C VAL A 3 16.95 9.09 23.32
N GLU A 4 18.02 9.60 22.70
CA GLU A 4 19.07 8.76 22.08
C GLU A 4 19.73 7.83 23.10
N ARG A 5 20.01 8.31 24.32
CA ARG A 5 20.55 7.48 25.41
C ARG A 5 19.57 6.42 25.92
N LEU A 6 18.26 6.65 25.79
CA LEU A 6 17.25 5.66 26.14
C LEU A 6 17.14 4.60 25.04
N GLU A 7 17.14 5.01 23.77
CA GLU A 7 17.14 4.08 22.64
C GLU A 7 18.37 3.16 22.64
N GLU A 8 19.57 3.70 22.85
CA GLU A 8 20.80 2.90 22.96
C GLU A 8 20.71 1.86 24.09
N ARG A 9 20.12 2.23 25.23
CA ARG A 9 19.91 1.31 26.36
C ARG A 9 18.90 0.21 26.03
N LEU A 10 17.85 0.51 25.27
CA LEU A 10 16.90 -0.51 24.81
C LEU A 10 17.59 -1.49 23.86
N TYR A 11 18.37 -0.97 22.90
CA TYR A 11 19.15 -1.82 22.01
C TYR A 11 20.10 -2.72 22.78
N ASP A 12 20.87 -2.20 23.75
CA ASP A 12 21.78 -3.04 24.55
C ASP A 12 21.07 -4.06 25.44
N TYR A 13 19.86 -3.73 25.92
CA TYR A 13 19.08 -4.65 26.76
C TYR A 13 18.58 -5.85 25.96
N TYR A 14 17.99 -5.61 24.77
CA TYR A 14 17.41 -6.66 23.95
C TYR A 14 18.42 -7.31 22.99
N LEU A 15 19.47 -6.59 22.61
CA LEU A 15 20.55 -7.03 21.72
C LEU A 15 21.91 -6.80 22.42
N PRO A 16 22.33 -7.70 23.34
CA PRO A 16 23.55 -7.51 24.11
C PRO A 16 24.78 -7.28 23.23
N GLY A 17 25.48 -6.17 23.46
CA GLY A 17 26.66 -5.78 22.69
C GLY A 17 26.38 -4.86 21.50
N TYR A 18 25.14 -4.39 21.33
CA TYR A 18 24.77 -3.49 20.23
C TYR A 18 25.54 -2.15 20.25
N SER A 19 25.69 -1.50 21.41
CA SER A 19 26.46 -0.27 21.57
C SER A 19 27.97 -0.50 21.44
N LEU A 20 28.42 -1.72 21.74
CA LEU A 20 29.81 -2.16 21.59
C LEU A 20 30.14 -2.61 20.17
N ALA A 21 29.15 -2.76 19.28
CA ALA A 21 29.39 -3.11 17.88
C ALA A 21 30.10 -1.96 17.15
N HIS A 22 31.17 -2.29 16.43
CA HIS A 22 32.05 -1.33 15.74
C HIS A 22 31.61 -1.07 14.30
N SER A 23 30.63 -1.83 13.80
CA SER A 23 30.06 -1.66 12.46
C SER A 23 28.54 -1.88 12.41
N GLU A 24 27.89 -1.27 11.43
CA GLU A 24 26.47 -1.53 11.12
C GLU A 24 26.22 -3.00 10.77
N SER A 25 27.19 -3.67 10.14
CA SER A 25 27.12 -5.10 9.82
C SER A 25 27.03 -5.97 11.07
N GLU A 26 27.77 -5.62 12.13
CA GLU A 26 27.70 -6.32 13.41
C GLU A 26 26.36 -6.08 14.12
N ARG A 27 25.85 -4.84 14.09
CA ARG A 27 24.52 -4.51 14.61
C ARG A 27 23.41 -5.27 13.89
N GLN A 28 23.48 -5.32 12.56
CA GLN A 28 22.56 -6.09 11.73
C GLN A 28 22.64 -7.58 12.05
N ARG A 29 23.84 -8.12 12.27
CA ARG A 29 24.01 -9.53 12.68
C ARG A 29 23.38 -9.82 14.04
N LEU A 30 23.53 -8.93 15.03
CA LEU A 30 22.87 -9.07 16.32
C LEU A 30 21.34 -9.08 16.17
N TRP A 31 20.82 -8.23 15.29
CA TRP A 31 19.40 -8.19 14.95
C TRP A 31 18.91 -9.51 14.34
N GLU A 32 19.63 -10.04 13.35
CA GLU A 32 19.29 -11.27 12.63
C GLU A 32 19.39 -12.52 13.52
N GLN A 33 20.25 -12.49 14.54
CA GLN A 33 20.44 -13.60 15.48
C GLN A 33 19.44 -13.62 16.64
N ALA A 34 18.76 -12.50 16.91
CA ALA A 34 17.76 -12.42 17.96
C ALA A 34 16.50 -13.20 17.58
N CYS A 35 15.83 -13.80 18.57
CA CYS A 35 14.56 -14.47 18.31
C CYS A 35 13.47 -13.44 17.96
N PRO A 36 12.44 -13.84 17.19
CA PRO A 36 11.38 -12.91 16.76
C PRO A 36 10.67 -12.21 17.92
N GLU A 37 10.45 -12.90 19.04
CA GLU A 37 9.82 -12.33 20.24
C GLU A 37 10.66 -11.18 20.85
N THR A 38 11.98 -11.36 20.95
CA THR A 38 12.90 -10.31 21.42
C THR A 38 12.85 -9.09 20.51
N ILE A 39 12.85 -9.30 19.19
CA ILE A 39 12.73 -8.21 18.22
C ILE A 39 11.39 -7.50 18.33
N TYR A 40 10.31 -8.24 18.54
CA TYR A 40 8.98 -7.68 18.75
C TYR A 40 8.91 -6.82 20.01
N GLN A 41 9.41 -7.31 21.15
CA GLN A 41 9.46 -6.55 22.41
C GLN A 41 10.34 -5.30 22.29
N LEU A 42 11.51 -5.42 21.65
CA LEU A 42 12.37 -4.28 21.35
C LEU A 42 11.63 -3.25 20.49
N ASN A 43 10.95 -3.69 19.42
CA ASN A 43 10.18 -2.78 18.57
C ASN A 43 9.04 -2.10 19.33
N ALA A 44 8.40 -2.79 20.29
CA ALA A 44 7.32 -2.21 21.09
C ALA A 44 7.85 -1.07 21.98
N GLU A 45 8.97 -1.29 22.67
CA GLU A 45 9.62 -0.27 23.49
C GLU A 45 10.13 0.91 22.65
N LEU A 46 10.75 0.63 21.50
CA LEU A 46 11.17 1.69 20.58
C LEU A 46 9.98 2.48 20.04
N GLN A 47 8.83 1.84 19.81
CA GLN A 47 7.63 2.51 19.33
C GLN A 47 7.04 3.46 20.38
N LEU A 48 7.16 3.14 21.67
CA LEU A 48 6.73 4.06 22.74
C LEU A 48 7.54 5.37 22.73
N LEU A 49 8.80 5.32 22.31
CA LEU A 49 9.70 6.48 22.18
C LEU A 49 9.49 7.25 20.87
N ARG A 50 9.33 6.54 19.76
CA ARG A 50 9.33 7.11 18.39
C ARG A 50 7.94 7.44 17.86
N GLY A 51 6.93 6.73 18.33
CA GLY A 51 5.57 6.83 17.83
C GLY A 51 4.86 8.09 18.31
N GLU A 52 4.01 8.63 17.45
CA GLU A 52 3.30 9.87 17.65
C GLU A 52 1.81 9.65 17.90
N GLY A 53 1.21 10.46 18.77
CA GLY A 53 -0.25 10.47 18.97
C GLY A 53 -0.69 9.49 20.06
N ALA A 54 -1.99 9.26 20.15
CA ALA A 54 -2.57 8.34 21.12
C ALA A 54 -2.10 6.91 20.90
N ASP A 55 -2.06 6.50 19.62
CA ASP A 55 -1.73 5.13 19.21
C ASP A 55 -0.24 4.91 18.95
N LYS A 56 0.59 5.92 19.20
CA LYS A 56 2.03 5.89 18.87
C LYS A 56 2.24 5.52 17.40
N LEU A 57 1.56 6.16 16.46
CA LEU A 57 1.70 5.92 15.03
C LEU A 57 3.09 6.36 14.54
N SER A 58 3.72 5.55 13.69
CA SER A 58 4.91 5.95 12.93
C SER A 58 4.91 5.31 11.54
N PHE A 59 5.45 6.04 10.56
CA PHE A 59 5.76 5.50 9.24
C PHE A 59 7.17 4.89 9.25
N THR A 60 7.31 3.68 8.71
CA THR A 60 8.61 3.01 8.68
C THR A 60 9.46 3.40 7.48
N ARG A 61 8.85 3.74 6.32
CA ARG A 61 9.59 4.21 5.15
C ARG A 61 10.15 5.62 5.36
N PRO A 62 11.46 5.84 5.09
CA PRO A 62 12.06 7.18 5.20
C PRO A 62 11.42 8.22 4.27
N GLN A 63 10.90 7.81 3.12
CA GLN A 63 10.36 8.69 2.09
C GLN A 63 9.10 9.44 2.53
N ARG A 64 8.33 8.86 3.47
CA ARG A 64 7.17 9.50 4.09
C ARG A 64 7.47 10.17 5.43
N LYS A 65 8.71 10.12 5.91
CA LYS A 65 9.12 10.89 7.09
C LYS A 65 9.16 12.36 6.71
N MET A 66 8.10 13.06 7.10
CA MET A 66 8.02 14.50 6.90
C MET A 66 9.04 15.23 7.77
N SER A 67 9.41 16.44 7.34
CA SER A 67 10.15 17.39 8.17
C SER A 67 9.33 17.86 9.38
N THR A 68 8.01 17.67 9.36
CA THR A 68 7.09 17.92 10.46
C THR A 68 6.56 16.64 11.11
N SER A 69 6.22 16.76 12.39
CA SER A 69 5.64 15.70 13.19
C SER A 69 4.26 15.29 12.65
N LEU A 70 3.99 13.98 12.65
CA LEU A 70 2.72 13.39 12.17
C LEU A 70 1.50 13.99 12.87
N ASN A 71 1.61 14.28 14.17
CA ASN A 71 0.54 14.87 14.97
C ASN A 71 0.18 16.31 14.58
N GLN A 72 1.03 16.97 13.79
CA GLN A 72 0.76 18.32 13.29
C GLN A 72 -0.08 18.28 12.00
N CYS A 73 -0.16 17.13 11.34
CA CYS A 73 -1.03 16.94 10.19
C CYS A 73 -2.48 16.74 10.67
N PRO A 74 -3.44 17.46 10.08
CA PRO A 74 -4.84 17.38 10.51
C PRO A 74 -5.47 16.03 10.17
N ASN A 75 -5.05 15.43 9.05
CA ASN A 75 -5.58 14.18 8.56
C ASN A 75 -4.63 13.50 7.56
N LEU A 76 -4.90 12.23 7.26
CA LEU A 76 -4.10 11.42 6.32
C LEU A 76 -4.12 11.97 4.90
N LEU A 77 -5.21 12.63 4.48
CA LEU A 77 -5.31 13.23 3.14
C LEU A 77 -4.32 14.37 2.96
N THR A 78 -4.23 15.27 3.94
CA THR A 78 -3.28 16.41 3.92
C THR A 78 -1.84 15.90 3.89
N LEU A 79 -1.55 14.85 4.66
CA LEU A 79 -0.25 14.20 4.68
C LEU A 79 0.09 13.62 3.30
N ASP A 80 -0.86 12.92 2.68
CA ASP A 80 -0.62 12.28 1.39
C ASP A 80 -0.48 13.29 0.25
N ILE A 81 -1.30 14.35 0.22
CA ILE A 81 -1.19 15.41 -0.79
C ILE A 81 0.17 16.12 -0.71
N ALA A 82 0.65 16.41 0.51
CA ALA A 82 1.97 17.03 0.69
C ALA A 82 3.10 16.10 0.21
N HIS A 83 3.01 14.80 0.47
CA HIS A 83 3.95 13.82 -0.09
C HIS A 83 3.82 13.72 -1.62
N TRP A 84 2.61 13.68 -2.16
CA TRP A 84 2.34 13.62 -3.59
C TRP A 84 2.98 14.79 -4.35
N HIS A 85 2.87 16.01 -3.82
CA HIS A 85 3.54 17.19 -4.38
C HIS A 85 5.07 17.09 -4.40
N GLN A 86 5.69 16.42 -3.42
CA GLN A 86 7.14 16.21 -3.42
C GLN A 86 7.58 15.20 -4.48
N GLN A 87 6.71 14.24 -4.81
CA GLN A 87 6.94 13.23 -5.85
C GLN A 87 6.65 13.73 -7.28
N GLN A 88 6.16 14.97 -7.44
CA GLN A 88 5.67 15.52 -8.72
C GLN A 88 6.69 16.09 -9.72
N PRO A 89 8.04 16.08 -9.60
CA PRO A 89 8.83 16.73 -10.64
C PRO A 89 8.79 16.00 -12.01
N TRP A 90 8.19 14.79 -12.15
CA TRP A 90 8.31 13.93 -13.35
C TRP A 90 7.02 13.23 -13.83
N SER A 91 5.87 13.41 -13.18
CA SER A 91 4.71 12.52 -13.36
C SER A 91 3.41 13.20 -13.82
N VAL A 92 3.47 14.16 -14.75
CA VAL A 92 2.32 14.45 -15.64
C VAL A 92 2.83 14.94 -17.01
N SER A 93 2.28 14.34 -18.06
CA SER A 93 2.52 14.53 -19.50
C SER A 93 3.03 15.91 -19.99
N PRO A 94 3.85 15.99 -21.08
CA PRO A 94 4.44 17.22 -21.62
C PRO A 94 3.46 18.31 -22.05
N HIS A 95 2.15 18.02 -22.10
CA HIS A 95 1.13 18.96 -22.53
C HIS A 95 0.74 20.01 -21.49
N LEU A 96 1.27 19.93 -20.26
CA LEU A 96 1.08 20.97 -19.23
C LEU A 96 2.27 21.95 -19.10
N ILE A 97 3.32 21.81 -19.94
CA ILE A 97 4.56 22.62 -19.92
C ILE A 97 4.38 24.01 -20.58
N HIS A 98 3.25 24.68 -20.34
CA HIS A 98 3.09 26.10 -20.69
C HIS A 98 2.88 27.02 -19.49
N SER A 99 2.96 26.49 -18.27
CA SER A 99 3.19 27.32 -17.09
C SER A 99 4.69 27.31 -16.77
N LYS A 100 5.34 28.45 -17.03
CA LYS A 100 6.77 28.67 -16.78
C LYS A 100 7.16 28.19 -15.37
N PRO A 101 8.36 27.61 -15.20
CA PRO A 101 8.89 27.32 -13.88
C PRO A 101 9.19 28.66 -13.20
N SER A 102 8.31 29.10 -12.31
CA SER A 102 8.66 30.17 -11.38
C SER A 102 9.73 29.61 -10.45
N SER A 103 10.96 30.06 -10.68
CA SER A 103 12.08 29.97 -9.76
C SER A 103 11.66 30.55 -8.40
N ALA A 104 11.14 29.69 -7.54
CA ALA A 104 11.02 29.96 -6.14
C ALA A 104 11.58 28.73 -5.41
N HIS A 105 12.73 28.92 -4.77
CA HIS A 105 13.06 28.19 -3.56
C HIS A 105 11.93 28.41 -2.55
N ASN A 106 10.80 27.73 -2.73
CA ASN A 106 9.76 27.65 -1.74
C ASN A 106 10.14 26.49 -0.84
N SER A 107 10.85 26.85 0.23
CA SER A 107 10.65 26.21 1.52
C SER A 107 9.13 26.13 1.76
N TYR A 108 8.52 25.01 1.38
CA TYR A 108 7.20 24.66 1.86
C TYR A 108 7.34 24.48 3.36
N SER A 109 7.15 25.58 4.09
CA SER A 109 6.81 25.51 5.50
C SER A 109 5.41 24.88 5.53
N PRO A 110 5.26 23.66 6.08
CA PRO A 110 3.98 22.93 6.09
C PRO A 110 2.89 23.62 6.94
N THR A 111 3.18 24.79 7.48
CA THR A 111 2.29 25.62 8.30
C THR A 111 1.50 26.67 7.52
N SER A 112 1.85 26.97 6.27
CA SER A 112 1.17 28.04 5.51
C SER A 112 0.19 27.48 4.49
N ARG A 113 -1.06 27.30 4.94
CA ARG A 113 -2.24 26.76 4.23
C ARG A 113 -2.24 25.24 4.09
N MET A 114 -2.62 24.57 5.18
CA MET A 114 -3.22 23.23 5.14
C MET A 114 -4.23 23.18 3.99
N MET A 115 -3.93 22.37 2.98
CA MET A 115 -4.66 22.37 1.71
C MET A 115 -6.09 21.92 1.95
N SER A 116 -7.07 22.82 1.81
CA SER A 116 -8.49 22.47 2.02
C SER A 116 -9.12 21.82 0.79
N ALA A 117 -8.40 21.72 -0.33
CA ALA A 117 -8.92 21.22 -1.60
C ALA A 117 -8.02 20.12 -2.15
N VAL A 118 -8.64 19.00 -2.53
CA VAL A 118 -7.98 17.89 -3.24
C VAL A 118 -7.48 18.42 -4.60
N PRO A 119 -6.18 18.27 -4.94
CA PRO A 119 -5.66 18.69 -6.23
C PRO A 119 -6.36 17.97 -7.41
N PRO A 120 -6.45 18.60 -8.59
CA PRO A 120 -6.94 17.91 -9.78
C PRO A 120 -6.03 16.73 -10.12
N HIS A 121 -6.61 15.61 -10.55
CA HIS A 121 -5.91 14.36 -10.86
C HIS A 121 -5.13 13.75 -9.70
N TYR A 122 -5.41 14.19 -8.46
CA TYR A 122 -4.85 13.54 -7.29
C TYR A 122 -5.32 12.09 -7.22
N ILE A 123 -4.35 11.20 -7.10
CA ILE A 123 -4.55 9.80 -6.74
C ILE A 123 -3.73 9.57 -5.49
N ASN A 124 -4.39 8.96 -4.51
CA ASN A 124 -3.76 8.65 -3.24
C ASN A 124 -2.52 7.76 -3.41
N LEU A 125 -1.50 7.90 -2.57
CA LEU A 125 -0.26 7.13 -2.67
C LEU A 125 -0.11 6.02 -1.60
N TYR A 126 -1.11 5.79 -0.76
CA TYR A 126 -1.11 4.71 0.23
C TYR A 126 -1.36 3.37 -0.47
N ASP A 127 -0.26 2.74 -0.82
CA ASP A 127 -0.16 1.45 -1.52
C ASP A 127 0.61 0.46 -0.63
N GLY A 128 -0.01 0.04 0.48
CA GLY A 128 0.63 -0.82 1.48
C GLY A 128 1.80 -0.10 2.15
N GLU A 129 1.51 1.09 2.68
CA GLU A 129 2.52 1.87 3.37
C GLU A 129 2.75 1.30 4.78
N PRO A 130 3.96 0.82 5.09
CA PRO A 130 4.20 0.13 6.34
C PRO A 130 4.25 1.10 7.53
N ILE A 131 3.34 0.89 8.46
CA ILE A 131 3.19 1.67 9.68
C ILE A 131 3.41 0.80 10.92
N ARG A 132 3.70 1.44 12.05
CA ARG A 132 3.71 0.80 13.37
C ARG A 132 2.91 1.65 14.33
N LEU A 133 2.16 0.98 15.19
CA LEU A 133 1.30 1.61 16.19
C LEU A 133 0.90 0.59 17.25
N PHE A 134 0.32 1.08 18.34
CA PHE A 134 -0.40 0.27 19.30
C PHE A 134 -1.88 0.18 18.90
N TYR A 135 -2.37 -1.05 18.77
CA TYR A 135 -3.76 -1.36 18.48
C TYR A 135 -4.26 -2.31 19.58
N HIS A 136 -5.35 -1.96 20.27
CA HIS A 136 -5.85 -2.71 21.44
C HIS A 136 -4.76 -3.07 22.49
N SER A 137 -3.87 -2.11 22.79
CA SER A 137 -2.79 -2.24 23.78
C SER A 137 -1.63 -3.18 23.43
N TYR A 138 -1.54 -3.70 22.21
CA TYR A 138 -0.35 -4.40 21.71
C TYR A 138 0.23 -3.68 20.48
N LEU A 139 1.54 -3.82 20.27
CA LEU A 139 2.18 -3.33 19.06
C LEU A 139 1.66 -4.13 17.86
N VAL A 140 1.33 -3.46 16.76
CA VAL A 140 1.04 -4.12 15.49
C VAL A 140 1.96 -3.64 14.39
N TYR A 141 2.31 -4.55 13.49
CA TYR A 141 2.91 -4.21 12.21
C TYR A 141 1.78 -3.96 11.22
N GLY A 142 1.55 -2.69 10.90
CA GLY A 142 0.42 -2.28 10.08
C GLY A 142 0.80 -2.01 8.64
N GLN A 143 -0.16 -2.16 7.75
CA GLN A 143 -0.08 -1.64 6.38
C GLN A 143 -1.22 -0.67 6.14
N LEU A 144 -0.91 0.53 5.65
CA LEU A 144 -1.91 1.54 5.31
C LEU A 144 -2.16 1.55 3.80
N TYR A 145 -3.41 1.30 3.43
CA TYR A 145 -3.88 1.29 2.06
C TYR A 145 -4.97 2.35 1.84
N SER A 146 -5.06 2.84 0.60
CA SER A 146 -6.34 3.24 0.05
C SER A 146 -7.04 2.01 -0.55
N ALA A 147 -8.38 1.96 -0.49
CA ALA A 147 -9.13 0.85 -1.08
C ALA A 147 -8.85 0.70 -2.58
N LEU A 148 -8.57 1.80 -3.29
CA LEU A 148 -8.10 1.79 -4.67
C LEU A 148 -6.91 0.84 -4.87
N HIS A 149 -5.84 1.06 -4.12
CA HIS A 149 -4.60 0.27 -4.26
C HIS A 149 -4.79 -1.16 -3.78
N TYR A 150 -5.52 -1.33 -2.67
CA TYR A 150 -5.87 -2.66 -2.17
C TYR A 150 -6.63 -3.49 -3.22
N ILE A 151 -7.71 -2.96 -3.78
CA ILE A 151 -8.53 -3.65 -4.77
C ILE A 151 -7.72 -3.98 -6.03
N LEU A 152 -6.96 -3.01 -6.55
CA LEU A 152 -6.12 -3.22 -7.75
C LEU A 152 -5.06 -4.31 -7.53
N GLN A 153 -4.35 -4.26 -6.40
CA GLN A 153 -3.30 -5.23 -6.08
C GLN A 153 -3.88 -6.65 -5.93
N HIS A 154 -4.99 -6.78 -5.19
CA HIS A 154 -5.63 -8.09 -4.96
C HIS A 154 -6.31 -8.62 -6.22
N ALA A 155 -6.91 -7.76 -7.05
CA ALA A 155 -7.47 -8.17 -8.35
C ALA A 155 -6.36 -8.67 -9.30
N LYS A 156 -5.21 -7.98 -9.33
CA LYS A 156 -4.03 -8.43 -10.09
C LYS A 156 -3.55 -9.80 -9.63
N GLN A 157 -3.45 -10.03 -8.32
CA GLN A 157 -3.06 -11.34 -7.76
C GLN A 157 -4.08 -12.44 -8.10
N ALA A 158 -5.37 -12.14 -8.03
CA ALA A 158 -6.43 -13.09 -8.41
C ALA A 158 -6.31 -13.48 -9.89
N LEU A 159 -6.05 -12.51 -10.76
CA LEU A 159 -5.82 -12.74 -12.18
C LEU A 159 -4.55 -13.52 -12.46
N GLU A 160 -3.43 -13.18 -11.81
CA GLU A 160 -2.17 -13.94 -11.94
C GLU A 160 -2.37 -15.41 -11.52
N THR A 161 -3.12 -15.65 -10.44
CA THR A 161 -3.49 -16.99 -9.99
C THR A 161 -4.35 -17.70 -11.03
N TRP A 162 -5.35 -17.03 -11.59
CA TRP A 162 -6.21 -17.58 -12.65
C TRP A 162 -5.41 -17.91 -13.91
N VAL A 163 -4.50 -17.03 -14.35
CA VAL A 163 -3.62 -17.29 -15.50
C VAL A 163 -2.76 -18.52 -15.24
N ALA A 164 -2.19 -18.64 -14.04
CA ALA A 164 -1.32 -19.75 -13.68
C ALA A 164 -2.06 -21.10 -13.56
N THR A 165 -3.31 -21.08 -13.10
CA THR A 165 -4.06 -22.31 -12.73
C THR A 165 -5.03 -22.79 -13.81
N ARG A 166 -5.62 -21.89 -14.59
CA ARG A 166 -6.77 -22.20 -15.46
C ARG A 166 -6.53 -21.88 -16.93
N TYR A 167 -5.73 -20.87 -17.23
CA TYR A 167 -5.89 -20.12 -18.49
C TYR A 167 -5.23 -20.69 -19.76
N PRO A 168 -4.23 -21.60 -19.75
CA PRO A 168 -3.80 -22.19 -21.02
C PRO A 168 -4.68 -23.37 -21.47
N TYR A 169 -5.09 -24.26 -20.56
CA TYR A 169 -5.62 -25.58 -20.95
C TYR A 169 -7.14 -25.61 -21.11
N ASP A 170 -7.87 -25.09 -20.12
CA ASP A 170 -9.33 -25.13 -20.14
C ASP A 170 -9.92 -24.19 -21.19
N LEU A 171 -9.26 -23.06 -21.46
CA LEU A 171 -9.73 -22.10 -22.46
C LEU A 171 -9.64 -22.66 -23.90
N LEU A 172 -8.51 -23.29 -24.23
CA LEU A 172 -8.33 -23.96 -25.53
C LEU A 172 -9.32 -25.11 -25.70
N LYS A 173 -9.63 -25.83 -24.61
CA LYS A 173 -10.56 -26.96 -24.61
C LYS A 173 -12.01 -26.49 -24.79
N ASP A 174 -12.36 -25.36 -24.18
CA ASP A 174 -13.67 -24.73 -24.31
C ASP A 174 -13.88 -24.12 -25.72
N LEU A 175 -12.83 -23.58 -26.34
CA LEU A 175 -12.91 -22.91 -27.65
C LEU A 175 -12.81 -23.88 -28.84
N HIS A 176 -11.95 -24.89 -28.76
CA HIS A 176 -11.69 -25.84 -29.85
C HIS A 176 -11.53 -27.28 -29.33
N PRO A 177 -12.64 -27.94 -28.94
CA PRO A 177 -12.60 -29.30 -28.39
C PRO A 177 -12.05 -30.35 -29.36
N GLU A 178 -12.10 -30.08 -30.67
CA GLU A 178 -11.71 -31.03 -31.73
C GLU A 178 -10.22 -30.96 -32.15
N GLN A 179 -9.46 -29.96 -31.68
CA GLN A 179 -8.05 -29.74 -32.08
C GLN A 179 -7.04 -30.20 -31.00
N PHE A 180 -7.51 -30.89 -29.97
CA PHE A 180 -6.74 -31.16 -28.76
C PHE A 180 -5.66 -32.25 -28.89
N ASP A 181 -5.71 -33.05 -29.95
CA ASP A 181 -4.75 -34.15 -30.15
C ASP A 181 -3.40 -33.70 -30.75
N SER A 182 -3.22 -32.44 -31.14
CA SER A 182 -2.03 -31.98 -31.89
C SER A 182 -1.26 -30.78 -31.31
N LEU A 183 -1.36 -30.51 -30.01
CA LEU A 183 -0.65 -29.38 -29.38
C LEU A 183 0.76 -29.77 -28.95
N HIS A 184 1.74 -29.64 -29.84
CA HIS A 184 3.15 -29.95 -29.58
C HIS A 184 4.01 -28.78 -29.09
N ASP A 185 3.42 -27.66 -28.64
CA ASP A 185 4.21 -26.58 -28.04
C ASP A 185 3.46 -25.83 -26.93
N HIS A 186 3.31 -26.52 -25.80
CA HIS A 186 2.59 -26.03 -24.62
C HIS A 186 3.24 -24.79 -24.01
N ASP A 187 4.58 -24.74 -24.03
CA ASP A 187 5.35 -23.64 -23.44
C ASP A 187 5.27 -22.38 -24.31
N ALA A 188 5.23 -22.52 -25.64
CA ALA A 188 5.06 -21.39 -26.55
C ALA A 188 3.69 -20.71 -26.38
N LEU A 189 2.62 -21.50 -26.25
CA LEU A 189 1.26 -20.96 -26.02
C LEU A 189 1.15 -20.27 -24.67
N LYS A 190 1.61 -20.91 -23.60
CA LYS A 190 1.65 -20.31 -22.26
C LYS A 190 2.41 -18.98 -22.26
N THR A 191 3.56 -18.93 -22.95
CA THR A 191 4.36 -17.72 -23.08
C THR A 191 3.63 -16.62 -23.86
N TYR A 192 2.98 -16.97 -24.97
CA TYR A 192 2.16 -16.03 -25.75
C TYR A 192 1.03 -15.42 -24.93
N PHE A 193 0.26 -16.23 -24.19
CA PHE A 193 -0.84 -15.75 -23.35
C PHE A 193 -0.35 -14.88 -22.19
N HIS A 194 0.75 -15.25 -21.54
CA HIS A 194 1.37 -14.40 -20.51
C HIS A 194 1.81 -13.06 -21.08
N HIS A 195 2.34 -13.04 -22.29
CA HIS A 195 2.76 -11.80 -22.94
C HIS A 195 1.57 -10.89 -23.27
N GLN A 196 0.50 -11.43 -23.88
CA GLN A 196 -0.72 -10.66 -24.17
C GLN A 196 -1.40 -10.15 -22.89
N TYR A 197 -1.45 -10.97 -21.84
CA TYR A 197 -1.95 -10.55 -20.53
C TYR A 197 -1.09 -9.42 -19.94
N ALA A 198 0.24 -9.53 -20.00
CA ALA A 198 1.15 -8.51 -19.46
C ALA A 198 1.04 -7.16 -20.20
N GLU A 199 0.95 -7.20 -21.54
CA GLU A 199 0.72 -5.99 -22.36
C GLU A 199 -0.62 -5.34 -22.00
N TRP A 200 -1.69 -6.15 -21.95
CA TRP A 200 -3.04 -5.65 -21.65
C TRP A 200 -3.16 -5.06 -20.24
N VAL A 201 -2.63 -5.76 -19.23
CA VAL A 201 -2.63 -5.26 -17.84
C VAL A 201 -1.91 -3.92 -17.80
N THR A 202 -0.78 -3.77 -18.49
CA THR A 202 -0.05 -2.50 -18.49
C THR A 202 -0.86 -1.36 -19.10
N GLU A 203 -1.60 -1.60 -20.19
CA GLU A 203 -2.44 -0.59 -20.84
C GLU A 203 -3.71 -0.24 -20.04
N GLN A 204 -4.37 -1.24 -19.45
CA GLN A 204 -5.67 -1.04 -18.81
C GLN A 204 -5.58 -0.73 -17.31
N TYR A 205 -4.45 -1.01 -16.67
CA TYR A 205 -4.26 -0.74 -15.24
C TYR A 205 -4.45 0.74 -14.91
N LEU A 206 -3.94 1.64 -15.75
CA LEU A 206 -4.13 3.08 -15.55
C LEU A 206 -5.59 3.50 -15.70
N ASN A 207 -6.29 3.00 -16.72
CA ASN A 207 -7.71 3.31 -16.92
C ASN A 207 -8.57 2.77 -15.77
N ALA A 208 -8.35 1.50 -15.38
CA ALA A 208 -9.03 0.87 -14.25
C ALA A 208 -8.78 1.65 -12.96
N MET A 209 -7.55 2.11 -12.73
CA MET A 209 -7.21 2.95 -11.58
C MET A 209 -8.00 4.27 -11.58
N PHE A 210 -8.09 5.00 -12.70
CA PHE A 210 -8.86 6.23 -12.77
C PHE A 210 -10.36 5.99 -12.53
N THR A 211 -10.95 5.01 -13.22
CA THR A 211 -12.39 4.68 -13.09
C THR A 211 -12.73 4.25 -11.67
N LEU A 212 -11.93 3.36 -11.08
CA LEU A 212 -12.14 2.91 -9.70
C LEU A 212 -11.95 4.04 -8.69
N ASN A 213 -10.95 4.91 -8.88
CA ASN A 213 -10.74 6.07 -8.03
C ASN A 213 -11.94 7.02 -8.05
N GLU A 214 -12.49 7.33 -9.23
CA GLU A 214 -13.70 8.14 -9.36
C GLU A 214 -14.89 7.46 -8.68
N HIS A 215 -15.08 6.16 -8.92
CA HIS A 215 -16.17 5.38 -8.33
C HIS A 215 -16.13 5.40 -6.80
N LEU A 216 -14.98 5.09 -6.19
CA LEU A 216 -14.82 5.05 -4.74
C LEU A 216 -15.02 6.43 -4.09
N ASN A 217 -14.60 7.51 -4.76
CA ASN A 217 -14.76 8.88 -4.25
C ASN A 217 -16.21 9.39 -4.29
N LEU A 218 -17.10 8.77 -5.07
CA LEU A 218 -18.54 9.07 -5.05
C LEU A 218 -19.28 8.38 -3.89
N GLN A 219 -18.67 7.38 -3.26
CA GLN A 219 -19.29 6.60 -2.20
C GLN A 219 -19.10 7.22 -0.81
N THR A 220 -19.89 6.77 0.16
CA THR A 220 -19.75 7.18 1.57
C THR A 220 -18.41 6.75 2.13
N ALA A 221 -17.86 7.57 3.05
CA ALA A 221 -16.65 7.24 3.77
C ALA A 221 -16.80 5.94 4.57
N ALA A 222 -15.76 5.12 4.56
CA ALA A 222 -15.67 3.90 5.33
C ALA A 222 -14.22 3.45 5.44
N THR A 223 -13.93 2.66 6.46
CA THR A 223 -12.63 2.03 6.67
C THR A 223 -12.81 0.53 6.75
N TYR A 224 -11.75 -0.21 6.44
CA TYR A 224 -11.70 -1.65 6.59
C TYR A 224 -10.44 -2.00 7.38
N ILE A 225 -10.58 -2.94 8.32
CA ILE A 225 -9.51 -3.38 9.21
C ILE A 225 -9.43 -4.89 9.07
N ILE A 226 -8.28 -5.41 8.65
CA ILE A 226 -8.05 -6.84 8.47
C ILE A 226 -6.91 -7.25 9.40
N GLU A 227 -7.23 -8.08 10.38
CA GLU A 227 -6.27 -8.58 11.38
C GLU A 227 -5.75 -9.96 10.96
N TYR A 228 -4.44 -10.16 11.08
CA TYR A 228 -3.78 -11.45 10.79
C TYR A 228 -2.47 -11.56 11.57
N THR A 229 -1.82 -12.72 11.47
CA THR A 229 -0.47 -12.94 12.00
C THR A 229 0.50 -13.21 10.86
N ASP A 230 1.74 -12.73 11.00
CA ASP A 230 2.80 -13.06 10.05
C ASP A 230 3.37 -14.47 10.30
N GLN A 231 4.43 -14.81 9.55
CA GLN A 231 5.11 -16.11 9.65
C GLN A 231 5.80 -16.34 11.01
N ASN A 232 5.98 -15.29 11.81
CA ASN A 232 6.62 -15.31 13.13
C ASN A 232 5.58 -15.13 14.26
N ASP A 233 4.29 -15.36 13.99
CA ASP A 233 3.18 -15.12 14.91
C ASP A 233 3.10 -13.67 15.44
N CYS A 234 3.70 -12.71 14.73
CA CYS A 234 3.60 -11.31 15.09
C CYS A 234 2.25 -10.74 14.61
N PRO A 235 1.58 -9.91 15.42
CA PRO A 235 0.28 -9.34 15.07
C PRO A 235 0.44 -8.28 13.96
N CYS A 236 -0.33 -8.45 12.89
CA CYS A 236 -0.36 -7.58 11.73
C CYS A 236 -1.78 -7.08 11.47
N VAL A 237 -1.89 -5.86 10.95
CA VAL A 237 -3.19 -5.25 10.66
C VAL A 237 -3.13 -4.43 9.37
N ASP A 238 -3.99 -4.74 8.41
CA ASP A 238 -4.19 -3.88 7.25
C ASP A 238 -5.28 -2.85 7.56
N PHE A 239 -4.89 -1.58 7.45
CA PHE A 239 -5.75 -0.42 7.64
C PHE A 239 -6.07 0.18 6.28
N ILE A 240 -7.34 0.15 5.88
CA ILE A 240 -7.75 0.49 4.52
C ILE A 240 -8.72 1.66 4.56
N CYS A 241 -8.34 2.78 3.95
CA CYS A 241 -9.19 3.97 3.80
C CYS A 241 -9.90 3.93 2.45
N LYS A 242 -11.24 3.98 2.44
CA LYS A 242 -12.00 3.80 1.19
C LYS A 242 -11.75 4.88 0.14
N ASN A 243 -11.75 6.14 0.55
CA ASN A 243 -11.72 7.27 -0.38
C ASN A 243 -11.15 8.55 0.27
N ASN A 244 -11.07 9.63 -0.51
CA ASN A 244 -10.51 10.91 -0.05
C ASN A 244 -11.28 11.49 1.13
N THR A 245 -12.60 11.34 1.18
CA THR A 245 -13.41 11.76 2.34
C THR A 245 -13.00 11.00 3.60
N THR A 246 -12.75 9.69 3.50
CA THR A 246 -12.25 8.86 4.61
C THR A 246 -10.89 9.36 5.08
N LEU A 247 -9.95 9.55 4.15
CA LEU A 247 -8.60 10.05 4.46
C LEU A 247 -8.62 11.44 5.11
N ASN A 248 -9.61 12.27 4.78
CA ASN A 248 -9.80 13.58 5.38
C ASN A 248 -10.36 13.52 6.82
N MET A 249 -11.03 12.43 7.18
CA MET A 249 -11.63 12.20 8.49
C MET A 249 -10.68 11.52 9.48
N VAL A 250 -9.67 10.78 9.01
CA VAL A 250 -8.71 10.08 9.89
C VAL A 250 -7.57 11.00 10.29
N ARG A 251 -7.48 11.29 11.59
CA ARG A 251 -6.43 12.11 12.20
C ARG A 251 -5.26 11.21 12.62
N PRO A 252 -3.99 11.50 12.22
CA PRO A 252 -2.83 10.73 12.67
C PRO A 252 -2.69 10.63 14.19
N SER A 253 -3.14 11.65 14.93
CA SER A 253 -3.06 11.69 16.39
C SER A 253 -4.08 10.79 17.11
N HIS A 254 -5.15 10.39 16.42
CA HIS A 254 -6.25 9.54 16.91
C HIS A 254 -6.58 8.45 15.87
N PHE A 255 -5.54 7.88 15.29
CA PHE A 255 -5.64 7.05 14.10
C PHE A 255 -6.56 5.84 14.31
N VAL A 256 -6.37 5.08 15.38
CA VAL A 256 -7.15 3.85 15.64
C VAL A 256 -8.60 4.20 15.93
N GLU A 257 -8.83 5.23 16.75
CA GLU A 257 -10.16 5.70 17.10
C GLU A 257 -10.97 6.07 15.85
N ASP A 258 -10.40 6.92 14.98
CA ASP A 258 -11.07 7.38 13.76
C ASP A 258 -11.27 6.22 12.77
N MET A 259 -10.30 5.32 12.65
CA MET A 259 -10.43 4.12 11.83
C MET A 259 -11.56 3.20 12.31
N GLN A 260 -11.72 3.01 13.62
CA GLN A 260 -12.76 2.14 14.18
C GLN A 260 -14.16 2.75 14.08
N GLN A 261 -14.29 4.08 14.19
CA GLN A 261 -15.59 4.76 14.09
C GLN A 261 -16.26 4.60 12.72
N MET A 262 -15.46 4.40 11.66
CA MET A 262 -15.92 4.25 10.28
C MET A 262 -15.82 2.81 9.76
N ALA A 263 -15.48 1.85 10.63
CA ALA A 263 -15.18 0.49 10.25
C ALA A 263 -16.40 -0.21 9.63
N ASN A 264 -16.17 -0.90 8.53
CA ASN A 264 -17.18 -1.66 7.81
C ASN A 264 -16.66 -3.06 7.43
N SER A 265 -17.54 -3.92 6.97
CA SER A 265 -17.21 -5.30 6.57
C SER A 265 -16.24 -5.34 5.40
N ALA A 266 -15.16 -6.11 5.54
CA ALA A 266 -14.17 -6.34 4.47
C ALA A 266 -14.77 -7.08 3.25
N GLN A 267 -15.96 -7.69 3.37
CA GLN A 267 -16.67 -8.34 2.26
C GLN A 267 -16.92 -7.40 1.07
N TYR A 268 -17.03 -6.09 1.32
CA TYR A 268 -17.13 -5.11 0.25
C TYR A 268 -15.86 -5.12 -0.63
N LEU A 269 -14.68 -5.18 -0.01
CA LEU A 269 -13.41 -5.23 -0.74
C LEU A 269 -13.29 -6.51 -1.56
N ASP A 270 -13.67 -7.65 -0.97
CA ASP A 270 -13.66 -8.94 -1.67
C ASP A 270 -14.56 -8.92 -2.91
N PHE A 271 -15.76 -8.33 -2.78
CA PHE A 271 -16.69 -8.19 -3.89
C PHE A 271 -16.11 -7.33 -5.01
N GLU A 272 -15.55 -6.15 -4.70
CA GLU A 272 -14.94 -5.25 -5.70
C GLU A 272 -13.72 -5.89 -6.38
N VAL A 273 -12.88 -6.60 -5.62
CA VAL A 273 -11.74 -7.38 -6.15
C VAL A 273 -12.23 -8.43 -7.15
N GLN A 274 -13.25 -9.21 -6.79
CA GLN A 274 -13.79 -10.25 -7.66
C GLN A 274 -14.47 -9.66 -8.90
N GLN A 275 -15.22 -8.57 -8.74
CA GLN A 275 -15.86 -7.89 -9.87
C GLN A 275 -14.82 -7.40 -10.87
N LEU A 276 -13.79 -6.69 -10.41
CA LEU A 276 -12.73 -6.19 -11.27
C LEU A 276 -11.98 -7.33 -11.95
N ALA A 277 -11.60 -8.38 -11.21
CA ALA A 277 -10.94 -9.55 -11.78
C ALA A 277 -11.82 -10.25 -12.84
N ALA A 278 -13.13 -10.38 -12.61
CA ALA A 278 -14.06 -11.02 -13.54
C ALA A 278 -14.27 -10.18 -14.82
N GLU A 279 -14.34 -8.86 -14.71
CA GLU A 279 -14.43 -7.94 -15.85
C GLU A 279 -13.20 -8.08 -16.76
N ILE A 280 -12.01 -8.16 -16.14
CA ILE A 280 -10.74 -8.35 -16.84
C ILE A 280 -10.70 -9.74 -17.51
N GLU A 281 -11.02 -10.80 -16.76
CA GLU A 281 -11.09 -12.17 -17.30
C GLU A 281 -12.01 -12.24 -18.53
N LYS A 282 -13.23 -11.68 -18.43
CA LYS A 282 -14.20 -11.69 -19.52
C LYS A 282 -13.64 -11.02 -20.77
N HIS A 283 -13.01 -9.86 -20.60
CA HIS A 283 -12.46 -9.12 -21.73
C HIS A 283 -11.29 -9.86 -22.41
N CYS A 284 -10.39 -10.47 -21.62
CA CYS A 284 -9.33 -11.31 -22.16
C CYS A 284 -9.88 -12.48 -22.99
N ARG A 285 -10.98 -13.11 -22.56
CA ARG A 285 -11.65 -14.16 -23.33
C ARG A 285 -12.24 -13.65 -24.65
N GLU A 286 -12.89 -12.49 -24.65
CA GLU A 286 -13.51 -11.89 -25.83
C GLU A 286 -12.49 -11.50 -26.91
N GLN A 287 -11.35 -10.91 -26.51
CA GLN A 287 -10.28 -10.56 -27.46
C GLN A 287 -9.72 -11.78 -28.19
N LEU A 288 -9.63 -12.93 -27.51
CA LEU A 288 -9.16 -14.18 -28.11
C LEU A 288 -10.14 -14.74 -29.14
N VAL A 289 -11.43 -14.68 -28.85
CA VAL A 289 -12.47 -15.10 -29.82
C VAL A 289 -12.46 -14.21 -31.06
N SER A 290 -12.16 -12.92 -30.93
CA SER A 290 -12.16 -11.97 -32.06
C SER A 290 -10.95 -12.07 -33.00
N ARG A 291 -9.87 -12.75 -32.58
CA ARG A 291 -8.62 -12.90 -33.37
C ARG A 291 -8.49 -14.27 -34.06
N ASN A 292 -9.40 -15.21 -33.78
CA ASN A 292 -9.54 -16.50 -34.45
C ASN A 292 -10.76 -16.51 -35.38
#